data_AF-A0A661KF51-F1
#
_entry.id   AF-A0A661KF51-F1
#
_cell.length_a   1.000
_cell.length_b   1.000
_cell.length_c   1.000
_cell.angle_alpha   90.00
_cell.angle_beta   90.00
_cell.angle_gamma   90.00
#
_symmetry.space_group_name_H-M   'P 1'
#
loop_
_entity.id
_entity.type
_entity.pdbx_description
1 polymer ?
#
loop_
_entity_poly.entity_id
_entity_poly.type
_entity_poly.pdbx_seq_one_letter_code
_entity_poly.pdbx_strand_id
1 'polypeptide(L)' 'MGEEVMEMPGVLSEYVELPKKTKKEIKIAMMTPWKVACGVALHAELIGHEWVRMGYKLKVFAPIEK' A
#
# COMPACT_ATOMS: atom_id res chain seq x y z
N MET A 1 12.16 40.54 -15.51
CA MET A 1 12.01 39.20 -16.10
C MET A 1 11.93 38.25 -14.90
N GLY A 2 10.80 38.11 -14.22
CA GLY A 2 9.44 37.96 -14.73
C GLY A 2 9.02 36.52 -14.43
N GLU A 3 9.12 36.10 -13.16
CA GLU A 3 8.43 34.90 -12.69
C GLU A 3 6.98 35.33 -12.49
N GLU A 4 6.14 35.03 -13.47
CA GLU A 4 4.70 35.14 -13.30
C GLU A 4 4.25 34.07 -12.31
N VAL A 5 4.21 34.48 -11.04
CA VAL A 5 3.35 33.91 -10.01
C VAL A 5 1.91 34.03 -10.50
N MET A 6 1.40 32.95 -11.12
CA MET A 6 -0.03 32.76 -11.31
C MET A 6 -0.65 32.46 -9.95
N GLU A 7 -1.01 33.50 -9.21
CA GLU A 7 -1.86 33.39 -8.04
C GLU A 7 -3.28 33.04 -8.48
N MET A 8 -3.66 31.78 -8.29
CA MET A 8 -5.07 31.39 -8.26
C MET A 8 -5.58 31.49 -6.83
N PRO A 9 -6.56 32.37 -6.55
CA PRO A 9 -7.12 32.50 -5.21
C PRO A 9 -8.16 31.40 -4.98
N GLY A 10 -7.98 30.62 -3.93
CA GLY A 10 -9.05 29.80 -3.34
C GLY A 10 -8.70 28.33 -3.21
N VAL A 11 -8.55 27.92 -1.95
CA VAL A 11 -8.33 26.55 -1.47
C VAL A 11 -6.90 26.05 -1.69
N LEU A 12 -6.02 26.42 -0.75
CA LEU A 12 -4.83 25.66 -0.42
C LEU A 12 -5.28 24.26 0.01
N SER A 13 -5.46 23.33 -0.93
CA SER A 13 -5.52 21.91 -0.59
C SER A 13 -4.14 21.54 -0.08
N GLU A 14 -4.03 21.55 1.23
CA GLU A 14 -2.94 21.05 2.04
C GLU A 14 -2.19 19.94 1.28
N TYR A 15 -1.03 20.25 0.69
CA TYR A 15 0.00 19.23 0.55
C TYR A 15 0.42 18.93 1.98
N VAL A 16 -0.33 18.03 2.63
CA VAL A 16 0.03 17.44 3.92
C VAL A 16 1.38 16.78 3.67
N GLU A 17 2.45 17.44 4.09
CA GLU A 17 3.75 16.81 4.15
C GLU A 17 3.59 15.60 5.09
N LEU A 18 3.47 14.42 4.49
CA LEU A 18 3.36 13.17 5.24
C LEU A 18 4.56 13.12 6.18
N PRO A 19 4.36 12.96 7.49
CA PRO A 19 5.46 12.89 8.44
C PRO A 19 6.45 11.85 7.93
N LYS A 20 7.73 12.22 7.77
CA LYS A 20 8.81 11.33 7.36
C LYS A 20 8.85 10.15 8.34
N LYS A 21 8.09 9.11 8.03
CA LYS A 21 7.79 8.01 8.95
C LYS A 21 9.11 7.33 9.27
N THR A 22 9.45 7.34 10.55
CA THR A 22 10.38 6.41 11.16
C THR A 22 10.06 5.02 10.59
N LYS A 23 11.05 4.41 9.93
CA LYS A 23 10.91 3.18 9.14
C LYS A 23 10.64 2.00 10.07
N LYS A 24 9.43 1.94 10.64
CA LYS A 24 8.96 0.82 11.44
C LYS A 24 8.71 -0.32 10.44
N GLU A 25 9.54 -1.35 10.50
CA GLU A 25 9.41 -2.51 9.64
C GLU A 25 8.16 -3.30 10.07
N ILE A 26 7.00 -2.96 9.48
CA ILE A 26 5.75 -3.65 9.77
C ILE A 26 5.81 -5.03 9.10
N LYS A 27 5.64 -6.07 9.93
CA LYS A 27 5.59 -7.48 9.53
C LYS A 27 4.15 -7.93 9.55
N ILE A 28 3.64 -8.38 8.41
CA ILE A 28 2.26 -8.81 8.20
C ILE A 28 2.28 -10.32 7.90
N ALA A 29 1.47 -11.08 8.63
CA ALA A 29 1.22 -12.48 8.36
C ALA A 29 -0.21 -12.65 7.86
N MET A 30 -0.38 -13.30 6.71
CA MET A 30 -1.69 -13.55 6.09
C MET A 30 -1.89 -15.03 5.86
N MET A 31 -3.04 -15.57 6.27
CA MET A 31 -3.41 -16.96 6.06
C MET A 31 -4.56 -17.02 5.06
N THR A 32 -4.29 -17.55 3.88
CA THR A 32 -5.23 -17.53 2.75
C THR A 32 -4.84 -18.61 1.74
N PRO A 33 -5.78 -19.20 1.00
CA PRO A 33 -5.45 -20.00 -0.18
C PRO A 33 -4.71 -19.11 -1.20
N TRP A 34 -3.39 -19.13 -1.18
CA TRP A 34 -2.58 -18.32 -2.08
C TRP A 34 -2.40 -19.06 -3.40
N LYS A 35 -2.59 -18.37 -4.53
CA LYS A 35 -2.51 -18.97 -5.89
C LYS A 35 -3.50 -20.11 -6.18
N VAL A 36 -4.59 -20.21 -5.43
CA VAL A 36 -5.71 -21.10 -5.77
C VAL A 36 -6.66 -20.34 -6.70
N ALA A 37 -7.27 -21.02 -7.68
CA ALA A 37 -8.26 -20.42 -8.58
C ALA A 37 -9.59 -20.17 -7.84
N CYS A 38 -9.61 -19.22 -6.89
CA CYS A 38 -10.80 -18.79 -6.18
C CYS A 38 -10.80 -17.26 -5.99
N GLY A 39 -11.99 -16.67 -5.89
CA GLY A 39 -12.10 -15.21 -5.72
C GLY A 39 -11.38 -14.68 -4.47
N VAL A 40 -11.43 -15.45 -3.38
CA VAL A 40 -10.77 -15.11 -2.11
C VAL A 40 -9.24 -15.04 -2.25
N ALA A 41 -8.66 -15.96 -3.03
CA ALA A 41 -7.23 -15.96 -3.32
C ALA A 41 -6.82 -14.71 -4.11
N LEU A 42 -7.60 -14.35 -5.13
CA LEU A 42 -7.32 -13.20 -5.99
C LEU A 42 -7.36 -11.88 -5.20
N HIS A 43 -8.36 -11.70 -4.34
CA HIS A 43 -8.44 -10.52 -3.47
C HIS A 43 -7.25 -10.44 -2.51
N ALA A 44 -6.90 -11.57 -1.88
CA ALA A 44 -5.76 -11.62 -0.98
C ALA A 44 -4.44 -11.30 -1.70
N GLU A 45 -4.28 -11.76 -2.94
CA GLU A 45 -3.10 -11.49 -3.77
C GLU A 45 -2.94 -10.00 -4.05
N LEU A 46 -4.01 -9.33 -4.51
CA LEU A 46 -4.00 -7.89 -4.77
C LEU A 46 -3.65 -7.06 -3.52
N ILE A 47 -4.25 -7.40 -2.38
CA ILE A 47 -3.98 -6.73 -1.09
C ILE A 47 -2.52 -6.96 -0.67
N GLY A 48 -2.04 -8.19 -0.78
CA GLY A 48 -0.68 -8.54 -0.41
C GLY A 48 0.38 -7.83 -1.26
N HIS A 49 0.12 -7.69 -2.56
CA HIS A 49 0.97 -6.92 -3.47
C HIS A 49 1.10 -5.45 -3.06
N GLU A 50 -0.02 -4.84 -2.68
CA GLU A 50 -0.01 -3.44 -2.28
C GLU A 50 0.72 -3.24 -0.94
N TRP A 51 0.57 -4.16 0.01
CA TRP A 51 1.36 -4.13 1.25
C TRP A 51 2.87 -4.23 0.99
N VAL A 52 3.30 -5.07 0.04
CA VAL A 52 4.71 -5.16 -0.36
C VAL A 52 5.18 -3.86 -1.03
N ARG A 53 4.35 -3.23 -1.88
CA ARG A 53 4.64 -1.93 -2.51
C ARG A 53 4.80 -0.79 -1.50
N MET A 54 4.00 -0.81 -0.44
CA MET A 54 4.12 0.11 0.70
C MET A 54 5.37 -0.14 1.56
N GLY A 55 6.15 -1.18 1.26
CA GLY A 55 7.40 -1.52 1.95
C GLY A 55 7.21 -2.41 3.18
N TYR A 56 6.04 -3.03 3.36
CA TYR A 56 5.80 -3.99 4.43
C TYR A 56 6.38 -5.37 4.13
N LYS A 57 6.77 -6.09 5.18
CA LYS A 57 7.24 -7.48 5.08
C LYS A 57 6.04 -8.42 5.20
N LEU A 58 5.58 -8.97 4.08
CA LEU A 58 4.46 -9.91 4.04
C LEU A 58 4.95 -11.36 4.08
N LYS A 59 4.35 -12.19 4.95
CA LYS A 59 4.48 -13.64 4.95
C LYS A 59 3.11 -14.28 4.76
N VAL A 60 2.97 -15.09 3.70
CA VAL A 60 1.70 -15.77 3.38
C VAL A 60 1.78 -17.23 3.76
N PHE A 61 0.75 -17.72 4.44
CA PHE A 61 0.57 -19.12 4.80
C PHE A 61 -0.61 -19.68 4.03
N ALA A 62 -0.33 -20.53 3.05
CA ALA A 62 -1.35 -21.28 2.33
C ALA A 62 -1.65 -22.60 3.06
N PRO A 63 -2.92 -23.04 3.12
CA PRO A 63 -3.26 -24.35 3.63
C PRO A 63 -2.56 -25.43 2.80
N ILE A 64 -2.10 -26.49 3.47
CA ILE A 64 -1.62 -27.70 2.80
C ILE A 64 -2.88 -28.45 2.36
N GLU A 65 -3.11 -28.55 1.05
CA GLU A 65 -4.17 -29.40 0.51
C GLU A 65 -3.90 -30.87 0.92
N LYS A 66 -4.96 -31.57 1.31
CA LYS A 66 -4.90 -32.97 1.77
C LYS A 66 -4.88 -33.96 0.61
#